data_AF-A0A1F7CTA6-F1
#
_entry.id   AF-A0A1F7CTA6-F1
#
_cell.length_a   1.000
_cell.length_b   1.000
_cell.length_c   1.000
_cell.angle_alpha   90.00
_cell.angle_beta   90.00
_cell.angle_gamma   90.00
#
_symmetry.space_group_name_H-M   'P 1'
#
loop_
_entity.id
_entity.type
_entity.pdbx_description
1 polymer ?
#
loop_
_entity_poly.entity_id
_entity_poly.type
_entity_poly.pdbx_seq_one_letter_code
_entity_poly.pdbx_strand_id
1 'polypeptide(L)'
;MRRTFLLLPLLLIAACSSAPEPLPGSEKDYPLVTIQGFSVDAKILNVLREDVFLFDYTTEEETTAELAKLSDDGRFMGEMELPWPLEVPVHIFATGRQIAVYLGSTKEVMEALMAEGGGQIVGDPLPEGIQIPVSSSSASSVGDTSSENP
;
A
#
# COMPACT_ATOMS: atom_id res chain seq x y z
N MET A 1 49.24 41.27 -0.31
CA MET A 1 49.47 39.81 -0.44
C MET A 1 48.17 39.08 -0.10
N ARG A 2 47.68 38.28 -1.05
CA ARG A 2 46.76 37.12 -0.97
C ARG A 2 45.45 37.23 -0.15
N ARG A 3 44.34 36.85 -0.82
CA ARG A 3 43.28 35.89 -0.42
C ARG A 3 41.88 36.48 -0.64
N THR A 4 40.88 35.82 -1.21
CA THR A 4 40.72 34.59 -2.02
C THR A 4 39.31 34.74 -2.58
N PHE A 5 39.12 34.49 -3.87
CA PHE A 5 37.81 34.35 -4.50
C PHE A 5 37.05 33.19 -3.83
N LEU A 6 35.84 33.42 -3.33
CA LEU A 6 34.88 32.35 -3.04
C LEU A 6 33.55 32.69 -3.72
N LEU A 7 33.49 32.31 -4.99
CA LEU A 7 32.25 32.01 -5.71
C LEU A 7 31.62 30.80 -5.01
N LEU A 8 30.53 31.02 -4.27
CA LEU A 8 29.71 29.95 -3.74
C LEU A 8 28.65 29.59 -4.80
N PRO A 9 28.66 28.40 -5.40
CA PRO A 9 27.60 27.98 -6.29
C PRO A 9 26.37 27.62 -5.45
N LEU A 10 25.26 28.30 -5.70
CA LEU A 10 23.95 28.01 -5.12
C LEU A 10 23.52 26.63 -5.64
N LEU A 11 23.62 25.64 -4.77
CA LEU A 11 23.34 24.24 -5.05
C LEU A 11 21.82 24.05 -5.17
N LEU A 12 21.36 23.74 -6.39
CA LEU A 12 20.01 23.30 -6.69
C LEU A 12 19.69 22.06 -5.84
N ILE A 13 18.86 22.23 -4.81
CA ILE A 13 18.25 21.11 -4.10
C ILE A 13 17.14 20.59 -5.02
N ALA A 14 17.48 19.61 -5.85
CA ALA A 14 16.49 18.72 -6.43
C ALA A 14 15.81 17.99 -5.26
N ALA A 15 14.60 18.42 -4.90
CA ALA A 15 13.69 17.59 -4.13
C ALA A 15 13.32 16.42 -5.04
N CYS A 16 14.16 15.39 -5.07
CA CYS A 16 13.74 14.06 -5.48
C CYS A 16 12.64 13.66 -4.50
N SER A 17 11.39 13.82 -4.93
CA SER A 17 10.24 13.16 -4.33
C SER A 17 10.51 11.67 -4.51
N SER A 18 11.15 11.03 -3.52
CA SER A 18 11.33 9.58 -3.53
C SER A 18 9.94 8.97 -3.59
N ALA A 19 9.66 8.28 -4.69
CA ALA A 19 8.50 7.41 -4.79
C ALA A 19 8.48 6.45 -3.57
N PRO A 20 7.30 6.07 -3.06
CA PRO A 20 7.21 5.10 -1.97
C PRO A 20 8.08 3.89 -2.28
N GLU A 21 8.87 3.46 -1.30
CA GLU A 21 9.77 2.32 -1.47
C GLU A 21 8.96 1.12 -1.96
N PRO A 22 9.42 0.43 -3.01
CA PRO A 22 8.70 -0.69 -3.55
C PRO A 22 8.75 -1.82 -2.53
N LEU A 23 7.61 -2.50 -2.34
CA LEU A 23 7.43 -3.56 -1.35
C LEU A 23 8.62 -4.53 -1.30
N PRO A 24 9.02 -5.02 -0.11
CA PRO A 24 10.14 -5.95 0.04
C PRO A 24 9.94 -7.16 -0.87
N GLY A 25 10.80 -7.27 -1.89
CA GLY A 25 10.72 -8.32 -2.90
C GLY A 25 10.90 -7.86 -4.36
N SER A 26 10.60 -6.60 -4.65
CA SER A 26 10.36 -6.00 -5.98
C SER A 26 11.39 -6.18 -7.13
N GLU A 27 12.49 -6.93 -6.95
CA GLU A 27 13.51 -7.21 -7.97
C GLU A 27 13.66 -8.70 -8.35
N LYS A 28 12.87 -9.63 -7.81
CA LYS A 28 12.83 -11.01 -8.34
C LYS A 28 11.88 -11.08 -9.54
N ASP A 29 12.25 -11.82 -10.59
CA ASP A 29 11.36 -12.27 -11.65
C ASP A 29 10.18 -13.02 -11.03
N TYR A 30 9.14 -12.27 -10.65
CA TYR A 30 7.93 -12.84 -10.09
C TYR A 30 7.09 -13.41 -11.22
N PRO A 31 6.59 -14.65 -11.08
CA PRO A 31 5.71 -15.19 -12.10
C PRO A 31 4.50 -14.28 -12.20
N LEU A 32 4.21 -13.84 -13.43
CA LEU A 32 2.99 -13.12 -13.75
C LEU A 32 1.86 -14.13 -13.90
N VAL A 33 0.72 -13.82 -13.30
CA VAL A 33 -0.49 -14.63 -13.41
C VAL A 33 -1.66 -13.75 -13.79
N THR A 34 -2.34 -14.12 -14.87
CA THR A 34 -3.61 -13.50 -15.26
C THR A 34 -4.71 -14.04 -14.37
N ILE A 35 -5.32 -13.16 -13.58
CA ILE A 35 -6.50 -13.47 -12.77
C ILE A 35 -7.73 -12.91 -13.48
N GLN A 36 -8.67 -13.77 -13.81
CA GLN A 36 -9.92 -13.34 -14.43
C GLN A 36 -10.67 -12.39 -13.49
N GLY A 37 -11.09 -11.25 -14.02
CA GLY A 37 -11.72 -10.16 -13.26
C GLY A 37 -10.86 -8.91 -13.26
N PHE A 38 -9.57 -9.04 -12.96
CA PHE A 38 -8.63 -7.92 -12.94
C PHE A 38 -8.18 -7.52 -14.34
N SER A 39 -7.93 -6.23 -14.55
CA SER A 39 -7.49 -5.69 -15.84
C SER A 39 -5.98 -5.81 -16.10
N VAL A 40 -5.19 -6.15 -15.08
CA VAL A 40 -3.74 -6.31 -15.16
C VAL A 40 -3.31 -7.68 -14.62
N ASP A 41 -2.14 -8.15 -15.07
CA ASP A 41 -1.54 -9.37 -14.53
C ASP A 41 -1.02 -9.13 -13.10
N ALA A 42 -1.22 -10.12 -12.24
CA ALA A 42 -0.69 -10.11 -10.89
C ALA A 42 0.78 -10.56 -10.89
N LYS A 43 1.62 -9.87 -10.11
CA LYS A 43 2.93 -10.36 -9.69
C LYS A 43 2.77 -11.16 -8.40
N ILE A 44 3.25 -12.39 -8.34
CA ILE A 44 3.22 -13.16 -7.09
C ILE A 44 4.44 -12.80 -6.24
N LEU A 45 4.25 -12.03 -5.19
CA LEU A 45 5.28 -11.75 -4.18
C LEU A 45 5.32 -12.86 -3.14
N ASN A 46 6.52 -13.20 -2.67
CA ASN A 46 6.68 -14.11 -1.53
C ASN A 46 7.00 -13.29 -0.28
N VAL A 47 6.01 -13.14 0.61
CA VAL A 47 6.12 -12.42 1.88
C VAL A 47 6.11 -13.47 2.99
N LEU A 48 7.20 -13.58 3.74
CA LEU A 48 7.34 -14.56 4.85
C LEU A 48 6.99 -16.01 4.45
N ARG A 49 7.31 -16.41 3.22
CA ARG A 49 7.02 -17.73 2.63
C ARG A 49 5.57 -17.94 2.19
N GLU A 50 4.77 -16.88 2.16
CA GLU A 50 3.41 -16.90 1.63
C GLU A 50 3.27 -16.04 0.39
N ASP A 51 2.35 -16.44 -0.47
CA ASP A 51 2.16 -15.83 -1.77
C ASP A 51 1.13 -14.69 -1.65
N VAL A 52 1.51 -13.53 -2.15
CA VAL A 52 0.69 -12.31 -2.22
C VAL A 52 0.60 -11.88 -3.67
N PHE A 53 -0.61 -11.66 -4.16
CA PHE A 53 -0.83 -11.19 -5.53
C PHE A 53 -0.80 -9.66 -5.54
N LEU A 54 0.21 -9.09 -6.20
CA LEU A 54 0.34 -7.65 -6.38
C LEU A 54 -0.10 -7.26 -7.79
N PHE A 55 -1.14 -6.44 -7.88
CA PHE A 55 -1.60 -5.79 -9.11
C PHE A 55 -1.07 -4.37 -9.13
N ASP A 56 -0.32 -4.02 -10.17
CA ASP A 56 0.39 -2.75 -10.30
C ASP A 56 -0.18 -1.97 -11.49
N TYR A 57 -0.90 -0.89 -11.19
CA TYR A 57 -1.62 -0.08 -12.17
C TYR A 57 -0.79 1.11 -12.64
N THR A 58 -1.18 1.69 -13.77
CA THR A 58 -0.48 2.88 -14.30
C THR A 58 -0.80 4.10 -13.45
N THR A 59 -2.02 4.19 -12.94
CA THR A 59 -2.53 5.33 -12.17
C THR A 59 -3.36 4.88 -10.97
N GLU A 60 -3.46 5.74 -9.96
CA GLU A 60 -4.31 5.52 -8.77
C GLU A 60 -5.80 5.55 -9.13
N GLU A 61 -6.17 6.27 -10.20
CA GLU A 61 -7.54 6.31 -10.70
C GLU A 61 -7.97 4.95 -11.27
N GLU A 62 -7.07 4.24 -11.95
CA GLU A 62 -7.31 2.85 -12.38
C GLU A 62 -7.46 1.90 -11.19
N THR A 63 -6.60 2.03 -10.16
CA THR A 63 -6.72 1.25 -8.91
C THR A 63 -8.07 1.48 -8.24
N THR A 64 -8.49 2.73 -8.12
CA THR A 64 -9.79 3.10 -7.51
C THR A 64 -10.96 2.56 -8.33
N ALA A 65 -10.89 2.66 -9.66
CA ALA A 65 -11.91 2.13 -10.55
C ALA A 65 -11.99 0.59 -10.49
N GLU A 66 -10.87 -0.10 -10.27
CA GLU A 66 -10.87 -1.55 -10.07
C GLU A 66 -11.46 -1.94 -8.71
N LEU A 67 -11.03 -1.27 -7.63
CA LEU A 67 -11.55 -1.50 -6.28
C LEU A 67 -13.07 -1.29 -6.20
N ALA A 68 -13.60 -0.31 -6.94
CA ALA A 68 -15.04 -0.04 -6.99
C ALA A 68 -15.87 -1.20 -7.58
N LYS A 69 -15.24 -2.16 -8.27
CA LYS A 69 -15.90 -3.36 -8.78
C LYS A 69 -15.86 -4.52 -7.81
N LEU A 70 -14.96 -4.50 -6.81
CA LEU A 70 -14.86 -5.56 -5.83
C LEU A 70 -16.10 -5.55 -4.92
N SER A 71 -16.59 -6.74 -4.59
CA SER A 71 -17.54 -6.90 -3.48
C SER A 71 -16.85 -6.66 -2.14
N ASP A 72 -17.63 -6.37 -1.10
CA ASP A 72 -17.12 -6.10 0.25
C ASP A 72 -16.31 -7.27 0.85
N ASP A 73 -16.60 -8.50 0.43
CA ASP A 73 -15.87 -9.72 0.82
C ASP A 73 -14.66 -10.04 -0.08
N GLY A 74 -14.43 -9.25 -1.13
CA GLY A 74 -13.30 -9.42 -2.05
C GLY A 74 -13.35 -10.67 -2.92
N ARG A 75 -14.49 -11.37 -2.94
CA ARG A 75 -14.67 -12.64 -3.67
C ARG A 75 -15.29 -12.46 -5.05
N PHE A 76 -15.91 -11.32 -5.30
CA PHE A 76 -16.55 -11.02 -6.56
C PHE A 76 -16.00 -9.74 -7.17
N MET A 77 -16.00 -9.70 -8.50
CA MET A 77 -15.75 -8.50 -9.28
C MET A 77 -16.98 -8.23 -10.16
N GLY A 78 -17.83 -7.30 -9.71
CA GLY A 78 -19.19 -7.14 -10.21
C GLY A 78 -20.02 -8.40 -9.94
N GLU A 79 -20.50 -9.06 -11.01
CA GLU A 79 -21.25 -10.33 -10.93
C GLU A 79 -20.35 -11.57 -11.09
N MET A 80 -19.05 -11.38 -11.31
CA MET A 80 -18.10 -12.47 -11.55
C MET A 80 -17.47 -12.95 -10.25
N GLU A 81 -17.48 -14.25 -9.99
CA GLU A 81 -16.73 -14.87 -8.90
C GLU A 81 -15.24 -14.95 -9.26
N LEU A 82 -14.38 -14.47 -8.36
CA LEU A 82 -12.93 -14.56 -8.50
C LEU A 82 -12.46 -15.98 -8.17
N PRO A 83 -11.35 -16.47 -8.78
CA PRO A 83 -10.90 -17.85 -8.66
C PRO A 83 -10.20 -18.14 -7.30
N TRP A 84 -10.71 -17.59 -6.21
CA TRP A 84 -10.18 -17.78 -4.86
C TRP A 84 -10.74 -19.07 -4.25
N PRO A 85 -9.92 -19.86 -3.54
CA PRO A 85 -10.43 -21.01 -2.80
C PRO A 85 -11.53 -20.61 -1.81
N LEU A 86 -12.63 -21.34 -1.78
CA LEU A 86 -13.78 -21.03 -0.91
C LEU A 86 -13.45 -20.99 0.58
N GLU A 87 -12.49 -21.81 1.00
CA GLU A 87 -12.13 -22.07 2.39
C GLU A 87 -10.98 -21.19 2.90
N VAL A 88 -10.45 -20.30 2.07
CA VAL A 88 -9.28 -19.47 2.40
C VAL A 88 -9.73 -18.02 2.58
N PRO A 89 -9.36 -17.36 3.71
CA PRO A 89 -9.67 -15.96 3.92
C PRO A 89 -9.02 -15.06 2.86
N VAL A 90 -9.75 -14.07 2.40
CA VAL A 90 -9.30 -13.10 1.39
C VAL A 90 -9.07 -11.76 2.08
N HIS A 91 -7.87 -11.20 1.94
CA HIS A 91 -7.54 -9.88 2.47
C HIS A 91 -6.99 -8.99 1.35
N ILE A 92 -7.64 -7.86 1.10
CA ILE A 92 -7.27 -6.93 0.03
C ILE A 92 -6.84 -5.60 0.64
N PHE A 93 -5.63 -5.18 0.27
CA PHE A 93 -4.98 -3.93 0.66
C PHE A 93 -4.72 -3.11 -0.59
N ALA A 94 -4.77 -1.78 -0.50
CA ALA A 94 -4.37 -0.94 -1.62
C ALA A 94 -3.62 0.31 -1.17
N THR A 95 -2.58 0.65 -1.92
CA THR A 95 -1.73 1.82 -1.68
C THR A 95 -1.40 2.49 -3.01
N GLY A 96 -1.88 3.73 -3.19
CA GLY A 96 -1.72 4.49 -4.42
C GLY A 96 -2.17 3.71 -5.66
N ARG A 97 -1.20 3.20 -6.43
CA ARG A 97 -1.43 2.49 -7.70
C ARG A 97 -1.44 0.96 -7.59
N GLN A 98 -1.36 0.43 -6.38
CA GLN A 98 -1.13 -1.00 -6.15
C GLN A 98 -2.26 -1.60 -5.35
N ILE A 99 -2.71 -2.79 -5.75
CA ILE A 99 -3.62 -3.64 -5.00
C ILE A 99 -2.85 -4.90 -4.61
N ALA A 100 -2.79 -5.21 -3.33
CA ALA A 100 -2.24 -6.45 -2.81
C ALA A 100 -3.39 -7.35 -2.32
N VAL A 101 -3.46 -8.57 -2.84
CA VAL A 101 -4.41 -9.59 -2.43
C VAL A 101 -3.65 -10.72 -1.75
N TYR A 102 -4.01 -10.98 -0.49
CA TYR A 102 -3.46 -12.06 0.30
C TYR A 102 -4.56 -13.09 0.58
N LEU A 103 -4.28 -14.36 0.26
CA LEU A 103 -5.17 -15.49 0.48
C LEU A 103 -4.61 -16.34 1.63
N GLY A 104 -4.98 -16.03 2.86
CA GLY A 104 -4.42 -16.68 4.04
C GLY A 104 -4.79 -15.97 5.33
N SER A 105 -4.20 -16.40 6.45
CA SER A 105 -4.54 -15.88 7.78
C SER A 105 -3.33 -15.62 8.67
N THR A 106 -2.13 -15.64 8.10
CA THR A 106 -0.88 -15.43 8.84
C THR A 106 -0.73 -13.97 9.23
N LYS A 107 -0.75 -13.74 10.54
CA LYS A 107 -0.73 -12.42 11.14
C LYS A 107 0.46 -11.58 10.67
N GLU A 108 1.66 -12.17 10.64
CA GLU A 108 2.88 -11.46 10.31
C GLU A 108 2.90 -10.98 8.84
N VAL A 109 2.24 -11.74 7.95
CA VAL A 109 2.08 -11.34 6.54
C VAL A 109 1.13 -10.13 6.45
N MET A 110 -0.01 -10.20 7.13
CA MET A 110 -0.95 -9.07 7.18
C MET A 110 -0.33 -7.83 7.81
N GLU A 111 0.40 -7.95 8.92
CA GLU A 111 1.09 -6.81 9.54
C GLU A 111 2.14 -6.19 8.61
N ALA A 112 2.89 -7.01 7.87
CA ALA A 112 3.84 -6.52 6.86
C ALA A 112 3.11 -5.80 5.70
N LEU A 113 2.02 -6.37 5.19
CA LEU A 113 1.21 -5.74 4.15
C LEU A 113 0.55 -4.45 4.64
N MET A 114 0.13 -4.39 5.90
CA MET A 114 -0.49 -3.19 6.47
C MET A 114 0.50 -2.08 6.75
N ALA A 115 1.73 -2.43 7.12
CA ALA A 115 2.80 -1.45 7.32
C ALA A 115 3.14 -0.70 6.03
N GLU A 116 3.08 -1.38 4.89
CA GLU A 116 3.44 -0.81 3.59
C GLU A 116 2.23 -0.29 2.79
N GLY A 117 1.14 -1.05 2.83
CA GLY A 117 -0.07 -0.88 2.02
C GLY A 117 -1.20 -0.12 2.70
N GLY A 118 -1.08 0.17 3.99
CA GLY A 118 -2.18 0.72 4.80
C GLY A 118 -3.19 -0.36 5.23
N GLY A 119 -4.32 0.07 5.79
CA GLY A 119 -5.34 -0.85 6.30
C GLY A 119 -5.95 -1.75 5.22
N GLN A 120 -6.49 -2.91 5.63
CA GLN A 120 -7.34 -3.71 4.76
C GLN A 120 -8.55 -2.88 4.32
N ILE A 121 -8.85 -2.90 3.02
CA ILE A 121 -9.96 -2.15 2.43
C ILE A 121 -11.17 -3.05 2.19
N VAL A 122 -10.92 -4.30 1.78
CA VAL A 122 -11.94 -5.27 1.37
C VAL A 122 -11.51 -6.67 1.85
N GLY A 123 -12.48 -7.53 2.14
CA GLY A 123 -12.23 -8.95 2.43
C GLY A 123 -12.76 -9.44 3.78
N ASP A 124 -12.26 -10.60 4.20
CA ASP A 124 -12.61 -11.24 5.46
C ASP A 124 -12.13 -10.41 6.66
N PRO A 125 -12.81 -10.52 7.83
CA PRO A 125 -12.38 -9.84 9.05
C PRO A 125 -10.93 -10.18 9.42
N LEU A 126 -10.16 -9.16 9.81
CA LEU A 126 -8.82 -9.36 10.36
C LEU A 126 -8.88 -10.24 11.62
N PRO A 127 -7.94 -11.17 11.82
CA PRO A 127 -7.88 -11.97 13.03
C PRO A 127 -7.59 -11.11 14.27
N GLU A 128 -8.04 -11.58 15.42
CA GLU A 128 -7.88 -10.86 16.68
C GLU A 128 -6.41 -10.58 17.00
N GLY A 129 -6.12 -9.34 17.43
CA GLY A 129 -4.79 -8.93 17.86
C GLY A 129 -3.87 -8.40 16.76
N ILE A 130 -4.37 -8.12 15.55
CA ILE A 130 -3.67 -7.30 14.56
C ILE A 130 -3.71 -5.82 14.95
N GLN A 131 -2.55 -5.19 15.00
CA GLN A 131 -2.41 -3.75 15.24
C GLN A 131 -2.66 -3.02 13.91
N ILE A 132 -3.87 -2.47 13.73
CA ILE A 132 -4.15 -1.61 12.58
C ILE A 132 -3.30 -0.34 12.75
N PRO A 133 -2.42 0.02 11.79
CA PRO A 133 -1.66 1.25 11.89
C PRO A 133 -2.65 2.40 11.90
N VAL A 134 -2.74 3.09 13.04
CA VAL A 134 -3.48 4.33 13.15
C VAL A 134 -2.78 5.33 12.23
N SER A 135 -3.38 5.59 11.07
CA SER A 135 -2.98 6.71 10.22
C SER A 135 -2.81 7.92 11.12
N SER A 136 -1.59 8.45 11.20
CA SER A 136 -1.26 9.63 12.01
C SER A 136 -1.85 10.88 11.37
N SER A 137 -3.16 10.91 11.16
CA SER A 137 -3.95 12.08 10.83
C SER A 137 -4.40 12.73 12.14
N SER A 138 -3.43 13.21 12.93
CA SER A 138 -3.67 14.10 14.07
C SER A 138 -2.45 14.98 14.31
N ALA A 139 -1.96 15.60 13.23
CA ALA A 139 -1.18 16.83 13.33
C ALA A 139 -2.08 17.97 12.82
N SER A 140 -2.83 18.61 13.71
CA SER A 140 -3.49 19.91 13.46
C SER A 140 -3.79 20.63 14.77
N SER A 141 -2.89 21.58 15.08
CA SER A 141 -3.06 22.84 15.81
C SER A 141 -4.05 22.96 16.98
N VAL A 142 -3.52 23.33 18.15
CA VAL A 142 -3.64 24.72 18.61
C VAL A 142 -2.45 25.06 19.51
N GLY A 143 -1.53 25.84 18.95
CA GLY A 143 -0.75 26.75 19.77
C GLY A 143 -1.63 27.96 20.05
N ASP A 144 -1.90 28.22 21.33
CA ASP A 144 -2.35 29.54 21.76
C ASP A 144 -1.45 29.97 22.91
N THR A 145 -0.65 30.99 22.61
CA THR A 145 0.30 31.65 23.49
C THR A 145 -0.38 32.84 24.14
N SER A 146 -0.23 32.94 25.47
CA SER A 146 -0.16 34.21 26.23
C SER A 146 -1.42 35.08 26.32
N SER A 147 -1.93 35.23 27.55
CA SER A 147 -2.06 36.52 28.29
C SER A 147 -2.97 36.28 29.50
N GLU A 148 -2.43 36.26 30.71
CA GLU A 148 -2.28 37.43 31.59
C GLU A 148 -3.64 37.88 32.18
N ASN A 149 -3.72 37.70 33.49
CA ASN A 149 -4.79 38.05 34.41
C ASN A 149 -5.09 39.57 34.40
N PRO A 150 -6.32 39.99 34.71
CA PRO A 150 -6.55 40.51 36.06
C PRO A 150 -7.83 40.02 36.75
#